data_AF-A0A085F457-F1
#
_entry.id   AF-A0A085F457-F1
#
_cell.length_a   1.000
_cell.length_b   1.000
_cell.length_c   1.000
_cell.angle_alpha   90.00
_cell.angle_beta   90.00
_cell.angle_gamma   90.00
#
_symmetry.space_group_name_H-M   'P 1'
#
loop_
_entity.id
_entity.type
_entity.pdbx_description
1 polymer ?
#
loop_
_entity_poly.entity_id
_entity_poly.type
_entity_poly.pdbx_seq_one_letter_code
_entity_poly.pdbx_strand_id
1 'polypeptide(L)'
;MSLAAKRGPRPFAQNFNRPEAVDRSFVVRRLHRNAASLVSAHPRADYVGADDLTESLARAKGFSHDDLAILRISIGAKRHTMICVPSNIWHSRKFDLIELKDMANAAARACILVPESAIQREPRLSVARAIEEAFGVTVGLEDRMAILVHMIEAGGQSSIMDCACAIVHPEPFSAVLHMVALGVLKMTASGDLTPHSVVCLADTTIA
;
A
#
# COMPACT_ATOMS: atom_id res chain seq x y z
N MET A 1 56.38 40.77 10.44
CA MET A 1 56.10 41.68 9.31
C MET A 1 55.39 40.89 8.22
N SER A 2 54.32 41.49 7.69
CA SER A 2 53.22 40.91 6.91
C SER A 2 53.61 40.39 5.52
N LEU A 3 53.04 39.24 5.11
CA LEU A 3 53.02 38.77 3.72
C LEU A 3 51.55 38.66 3.28
N ALA A 4 51.07 39.69 2.59
CA ALA A 4 49.77 39.72 1.94
C ALA A 4 49.88 39.16 0.52
N ALA A 5 49.27 37.98 0.27
CA ALA A 5 49.12 37.43 -1.07
C ALA A 5 47.77 37.86 -1.67
N LYS A 6 47.82 38.69 -2.73
CA LYS A 6 46.68 39.07 -3.57
C LYS A 6 46.09 37.84 -4.27
N ARG A 7 44.83 37.51 -4.00
CA ARG A 7 44.04 36.53 -4.77
C ARG A 7 43.37 37.24 -5.96
N GLY A 8 43.67 36.79 -7.18
CA GLY A 8 42.91 37.16 -8.38
C GLY A 8 41.50 36.53 -8.38
N PRO A 9 40.55 37.10 -9.15
CA PRO A 9 39.17 36.64 -9.17
C PRO A 9 39.05 35.28 -9.88
N ARG A 10 38.39 34.32 -9.23
CA ARG A 10 38.00 33.06 -9.86
C ARG A 10 36.74 33.30 -10.71
N PRO A 11 36.65 32.73 -11.92
CA PRO A 11 35.43 32.78 -12.71
C PRO A 11 34.44 31.77 -12.13
N PHE A 12 33.58 32.22 -11.22
CA PHE A 12 32.40 31.45 -10.81
C PHE A 12 31.16 32.25 -11.18
N ALA A 13 30.52 31.84 -12.28
CA ALA A 13 29.07 31.74 -12.43
C ALA A 13 28.73 31.45 -13.90
N GLN A 14 28.67 30.16 -14.26
CA GLN A 14 27.85 29.74 -15.39
C GLN A 14 26.89 28.65 -14.92
N ASN A 15 25.60 29.02 -14.94
CA ASN A 15 24.42 28.17 -15.15
C ASN A 15 24.00 27.18 -14.05
N PHE A 16 23.42 27.72 -12.96
CA PHE A 16 22.50 27.00 -12.06
C PHE A 16 21.03 27.09 -12.54
N ASN A 17 20.76 26.83 -13.82
CA ASN A 17 19.39 26.84 -14.34
C ASN A 17 19.16 25.67 -15.31
N ARG A 18 19.38 24.44 -14.84
CA ARG A 18 18.69 23.27 -15.38
C ARG A 18 17.80 22.73 -14.27
N PRO A 19 16.47 22.61 -14.47
CA PRO A 19 15.67 21.80 -13.57
C PRO A 19 16.22 20.37 -13.67
N GLU A 20 16.90 19.92 -12.62
CA GLU A 20 17.31 18.52 -12.51
C GLU A 20 16.07 17.66 -12.75
N ALA A 21 16.21 16.67 -13.64
CA ALA A 21 15.16 15.69 -13.89
C ALA A 21 14.86 15.00 -12.56
N VAL A 22 13.78 15.42 -11.91
CA VAL A 22 13.30 14.79 -10.67
C VAL A 22 13.19 13.29 -10.95
N ASP A 23 13.91 12.48 -10.18
CA ASP A 23 13.88 11.03 -10.30
C ASP A 23 12.47 10.52 -9.94
N ARG A 24 11.63 10.39 -10.97
CA ARG A 24 10.24 9.93 -10.84
C ARG A 24 10.16 8.46 -10.47
N SER A 25 11.24 7.69 -10.68
CA SER A 25 11.28 6.27 -10.37
C SER A 25 11.04 6.02 -8.88
N PHE A 26 11.53 6.90 -8.00
CA PHE A 26 11.30 6.79 -6.57
C PHE A 26 9.83 6.94 -6.19
N VAL A 27 9.14 7.93 -6.76
CA VAL A 27 7.72 8.21 -6.47
C VAL A 27 6.85 7.03 -6.90
N VAL A 28 7.07 6.51 -8.11
CA VAL A 28 6.30 5.39 -8.63
C VAL A 28 6.62 4.08 -7.90
N ARG A 29 7.88 3.81 -7.58
CA ARG A 29 8.24 2.64 -6.74
C ARG A 29 7.59 2.70 -5.36
N ARG A 30 7.57 3.89 -4.73
CA ARG A 30 6.88 4.10 -3.45
C ARG A 30 5.38 3.87 -3.60
N LEU A 31 4.78 4.38 -4.68
CA LEU A 31 3.36 4.21 -4.95
C LEU A 31 2.99 2.74 -5.16
N HIS A 32 3.80 2.01 -5.92
CA HIS A 32 3.66 0.57 -6.13
C HIS A 32 3.73 -0.19 -4.80
N ARG A 33 4.77 0.08 -3.98
CA ARG A 33 4.91 -0.54 -2.65
C ARG A 33 3.69 -0.28 -1.77
N ASN A 34 3.23 0.97 -1.70
CA ASN A 34 2.07 1.32 -0.88
C ASN A 34 0.78 0.66 -1.36
N ALA A 35 0.59 0.56 -2.68
CA ALA A 35 -0.55 -0.15 -3.23
C ALA A 35 -0.50 -1.64 -2.89
N ALA A 36 0.68 -2.27 -2.98
CA ALA A 36 0.89 -3.65 -2.56
C ALA A 36 0.59 -3.86 -1.07
N SER A 37 1.02 -2.95 -0.19
CA SER A 37 0.69 -2.98 1.25
C SER A 37 -0.83 -2.95 1.47
N LEU A 38 -1.55 -2.06 0.77
CA LEU A 38 -3.02 -1.97 0.88
C LEU A 38 -3.73 -3.23 0.42
N VAL A 39 -3.22 -3.87 -0.63
CA VAL A 39 -3.77 -5.14 -1.15
C VAL A 39 -3.50 -6.27 -0.17
N SER A 40 -2.27 -6.39 0.32
CA SER A 40 -1.85 -7.46 1.23
C SER A 40 -2.55 -7.37 2.60
N ALA A 41 -2.90 -6.17 3.04
CA ALA A 41 -3.68 -5.96 4.26
C ALA A 41 -5.16 -6.32 4.12
N HIS A 42 -5.65 -6.54 2.90
CA HIS A 42 -7.05 -6.86 2.65
C HIS A 42 -7.24 -8.38 2.57
N PRO A 43 -7.99 -9.01 3.50
CA PRO A 43 -7.99 -10.48 3.68
C PRO A 43 -8.59 -11.29 2.52
N ARG A 44 -9.22 -10.62 1.55
CA ARG A 44 -9.78 -11.25 0.34
C ARG A 44 -9.08 -10.83 -0.95
N ALA A 45 -7.99 -10.06 -0.84
CA ALA A 45 -7.26 -9.57 -1.99
C ALA A 45 -5.85 -10.15 -2.01
N ASP A 46 -5.39 -10.56 -3.19
CA ASP A 46 -4.02 -11.04 -3.37
C ASP A 46 -3.33 -10.23 -4.45
N TYR A 47 -2.04 -9.99 -4.23
CA TYR A 47 -1.16 -9.47 -5.26
C TYR A 47 -0.78 -10.58 -6.23
N VAL A 48 -1.11 -10.40 -7.52
CA VAL A 48 -0.83 -11.40 -8.57
C VAL A 48 0.48 -11.10 -9.28
N GLY A 49 0.87 -9.82 -9.41
CA GLY A 49 2.09 -9.41 -10.12
C GLY A 49 1.87 -8.20 -11.03
N ALA A 50 2.73 -8.07 -12.03
CA ALA A 50 2.62 -7.09 -13.11
C ALA A 50 1.50 -7.45 -14.12
N ASP A 51 1.09 -6.48 -14.93
CA ASP A 51 0.20 -6.70 -16.09
C ASP A 51 0.84 -6.18 -17.38
N ASP A 52 1.66 -7.03 -18.00
CA ASP A 52 2.46 -6.71 -19.19
C ASP A 52 1.63 -6.12 -20.35
N LEU A 53 0.38 -6.56 -20.50
CA LEU A 53 -0.51 -6.03 -21.53
C LEU A 53 -0.84 -4.56 -21.24
N THR A 54 -1.25 -4.26 -20.02
CA THR A 54 -1.62 -2.91 -19.61
C THR A 54 -0.41 -1.98 -19.61
N GLU A 55 0.77 -2.47 -19.21
CA GLU A 55 2.03 -1.73 -19.35
C GLU A 55 2.38 -1.45 -20.81
N SER A 56 2.14 -2.40 -21.72
CA SER A 56 2.37 -2.21 -23.15
C SER A 56 1.40 -1.19 -23.77
N LEU A 57 0.13 -1.21 -23.34
CA LEU A 57 -0.86 -0.17 -23.72
C LEU A 57 -0.47 1.21 -23.19
N ALA A 58 0.03 1.29 -21.95
CA ALA A 58 0.51 2.53 -21.36
C ALA A 58 1.71 3.11 -22.15
N ARG A 59 2.66 2.26 -22.54
CA ARG A 59 3.80 2.65 -23.40
C ARG A 59 3.33 3.15 -24.76
N ALA A 60 2.34 2.50 -25.38
CA ALA A 60 1.77 2.96 -26.65
C ALA A 60 1.09 4.35 -26.53
N LYS A 61 0.61 4.71 -25.34
CA LYS A 61 0.10 6.05 -25.01
C LYS A 61 1.19 7.03 -24.58
N GLY A 62 2.47 6.65 -24.65
CA GLY A 62 3.59 7.51 -24.28
C GLY A 62 3.76 7.68 -22.77
N PHE A 63 3.32 6.72 -21.96
CA PHE A 63 3.74 6.63 -20.56
C PHE A 63 5.02 5.79 -20.45
N SER A 64 5.97 6.26 -19.65
CA SER A 64 7.13 5.47 -19.25
C SER A 64 6.76 4.49 -18.14
N HIS A 65 7.62 3.50 -17.91
CA HIS A 65 7.52 2.59 -16.76
C HIS A 65 7.55 3.35 -15.42
N ASP A 66 8.24 4.49 -15.38
CA ASP A 66 8.36 5.32 -14.17
C ASP A 66 7.28 6.41 -14.07
N ASP A 67 6.24 6.35 -14.90
CA ASP A 67 5.10 7.28 -14.82
C ASP A 67 3.92 6.67 -14.05
N LEU A 68 3.69 5.36 -14.13
CA LEU A 68 2.52 4.69 -13.55
C LEU A 68 2.94 3.45 -12.77
N ALA A 69 2.30 3.21 -11.62
CA ALA A 69 2.42 1.93 -10.92
C ALA A 69 1.25 1.04 -11.35
N ILE A 70 1.53 0.02 -12.14
CA ILE A 70 0.51 -0.92 -12.64
C ILE A 70 0.70 -2.25 -11.92
N LEU A 71 -0.35 -2.72 -11.27
CA LEU A 71 -0.34 -4.03 -10.61
C LEU A 71 -1.63 -4.78 -10.85
N ARG A 72 -1.50 -6.10 -10.87
CA ARG A 72 -2.61 -7.03 -10.99
C ARG A 72 -2.94 -7.62 -9.63
N ILE A 73 -4.22 -7.60 -9.30
CA ILE A 73 -4.74 -8.12 -8.05
C ILE A 73 -5.88 -9.11 -8.30
N SER A 74 -6.08 -10.04 -7.38
CA SER A 74 -7.34 -10.77 -7.26
C SER A 74 -8.13 -10.23 -6.09
N ILE A 75 -9.46 -10.16 -6.22
CA ILE A 75 -10.39 -9.98 -5.10
C ILE A 75 -11.39 -11.13 -5.19
N GLY A 76 -11.27 -12.11 -4.30
CA GLY A 76 -11.93 -13.40 -4.46
C GLY A 76 -11.57 -14.06 -5.80
N ALA A 77 -12.56 -14.49 -6.58
CA ALA A 77 -12.34 -15.16 -7.87
C ALA A 77 -12.05 -14.21 -9.05
N LYS A 78 -12.16 -12.88 -8.85
CA LYS A 78 -12.05 -11.90 -9.95
C LYS A 78 -10.67 -11.26 -9.95
N ARG A 79 -10.08 -11.13 -11.14
CA ARG A 79 -8.81 -10.41 -11.35
C ARG A 79 -9.09 -8.99 -11.84
N HIS A 80 -8.37 -8.04 -11.27
CA HIS A 80 -8.43 -6.63 -11.60
C HIS A 80 -7.04 -6.10 -11.88
N THR A 81 -6.97 -5.07 -12.72
CA THR A 81 -5.74 -4.31 -12.93
C THR A 81 -5.88 -2.96 -12.27
N MET A 82 -5.01 -2.64 -11.33
CA MET A 82 -4.95 -1.33 -10.72
C MET A 82 -3.87 -0.52 -11.42
N ILE A 83 -4.26 0.63 -11.97
CA ILE A 83 -3.34 1.65 -12.45
C ILE A 83 -3.29 2.75 -11.39
N CYS A 84 -2.23 2.74 -10.61
CA CYS A 84 -1.95 3.73 -9.58
C CYS A 84 -1.28 4.95 -10.21
N VAL A 85 -1.92 6.11 -10.08
CA VAL A 85 -1.57 7.32 -10.83
C VAL A 85 -1.01 8.39 -9.89
N PRO A 86 0.24 8.84 -10.08
CA PRO A 86 0.78 10.02 -9.40
C PRO A 86 -0.05 11.28 -9.64
N SER A 87 -0.14 12.17 -8.65
CA SER A 87 -1.03 13.34 -8.67
C SER A 87 -0.73 14.29 -9.85
N ASN A 88 0.55 14.50 -10.17
CA ASN A 88 0.96 15.32 -11.31
C ASN A 88 0.47 14.76 -12.66
N ILE A 89 0.51 13.44 -12.83
CA ILE A 89 0.04 12.77 -14.05
C ILE A 89 -1.48 12.75 -14.10
N TRP A 90 -2.14 12.54 -12.96
CA TRP A 90 -3.60 12.59 -12.85
C TRP A 90 -4.17 13.91 -13.35
N HIS A 91 -3.52 15.03 -13.04
CA HIS A 91 -3.98 16.35 -13.47
C HIS A 91 -3.56 16.71 -14.90
N SER A 92 -2.35 16.34 -15.32
CA SER A 92 -1.82 16.74 -16.64
C SER A 92 -2.28 15.85 -17.80
N ARG A 93 -2.58 14.57 -17.54
CA ARG A 93 -2.85 13.56 -18.58
C ARG A 93 -4.12 12.76 -18.31
N LYS A 94 -5.13 13.38 -17.70
CA LYS A 94 -6.38 12.72 -17.28
C LYS A 94 -7.09 11.98 -18.42
N PHE A 95 -7.18 12.59 -19.60
CA PHE A 95 -7.85 11.99 -20.75
C PHE A 95 -7.14 10.74 -21.26
N ASP A 96 -5.80 10.80 -21.39
CA ASP A 96 -4.98 9.64 -21.77
C ASP A 96 -5.14 8.46 -20.80
N LEU A 97 -5.27 8.74 -19.49
CA LEU A 97 -5.49 7.72 -18.46
C LEU A 97 -6.86 7.04 -18.59
N ILE A 98 -7.91 7.82 -18.87
CA ILE A 98 -9.26 7.28 -19.09
C ILE A 98 -9.26 6.40 -20.33
N GLU A 99 -8.62 6.85 -21.41
CA GLU A 99 -8.51 6.07 -22.64
C GLU A 99 -7.71 4.78 -22.42
N LEU A 100 -6.59 4.84 -21.69
CA LEU A 100 -5.80 3.66 -21.29
C LEU A 100 -6.66 2.65 -20.52
N LYS A 101 -7.45 3.13 -19.53
CA LYS A 101 -8.38 2.30 -18.76
C LYS A 101 -9.40 1.63 -19.69
N ASP A 102 -9.99 2.37 -20.62
CA ASP A 102 -11.01 1.85 -21.53
C ASP A 102 -10.42 0.81 -22.50
N MET A 103 -9.22 1.05 -23.03
CA MET A 103 -8.49 0.07 -23.84
C MET A 103 -8.17 -1.21 -23.07
N ALA A 104 -7.68 -1.10 -21.83
CA ALA A 104 -7.39 -2.25 -20.98
C ALA A 104 -8.66 -3.04 -20.63
N ASN A 105 -9.79 -2.34 -20.42
CA ASN A 105 -11.09 -2.97 -20.18
C ASN A 105 -11.64 -3.68 -21.41
N ALA A 106 -11.50 -3.10 -22.60
CA ALA A 106 -11.84 -3.76 -23.85
C ALA A 106 -11.02 -5.05 -24.06
N ALA A 107 -9.80 -5.10 -23.51
CA ALA A 107 -8.96 -6.30 -23.47
C ALA A 107 -9.21 -7.21 -22.25
N ALA A 108 -10.37 -7.09 -21.59
CA ALA A 108 -10.82 -7.92 -20.47
C ALA A 108 -9.91 -7.92 -19.22
N ARG A 109 -9.22 -6.80 -18.93
CA ARG A 109 -8.36 -6.66 -17.74
C ARG A 109 -9.05 -6.13 -16.48
N ALA A 110 -10.33 -5.73 -16.57
CA ALA A 110 -11.09 -5.15 -15.46
C ALA A 110 -10.28 -4.08 -14.70
N CYS A 111 -9.85 -3.07 -15.47
CA CYS A 111 -8.96 -2.01 -15.06
C CYS A 111 -9.66 -0.92 -14.26
N ILE A 112 -9.03 -0.52 -13.15
CA ILE A 112 -9.41 0.62 -12.33
C ILE A 112 -8.26 1.62 -12.22
N LEU A 113 -8.61 2.91 -12.28
CA LEU A 113 -7.66 3.99 -12.04
C LEU A 113 -7.72 4.35 -10.55
N VAL A 114 -6.57 4.41 -9.90
CA VAL A 114 -6.47 4.69 -8.47
C VAL A 114 -5.55 5.91 -8.29
N PRO A 115 -6.08 7.05 -7.83
CA PRO A 115 -5.26 8.23 -7.62
C PRO A 115 -4.33 8.02 -6.41
N GLU A 116 -3.15 8.64 -6.47
CA GLU A 116 -2.17 8.65 -5.38
C GLU A 116 -2.77 9.04 -4.03
N SER A 117 -3.67 10.03 -4.01
CA SER A 117 -4.36 10.47 -2.80
C SER A 117 -5.21 9.39 -2.13
N ALA A 118 -5.74 8.44 -2.91
CA ALA A 118 -6.43 7.29 -2.33
C ALA A 118 -5.41 6.36 -1.67
N ILE A 119 -4.28 6.08 -2.31
CA ILE A 119 -3.26 5.14 -1.83
C ILE A 119 -2.53 5.68 -0.60
N GLN A 120 -2.17 6.97 -0.61
CA GLN A 120 -1.42 7.62 0.47
C GLN A 120 -2.31 8.15 1.60
N ARG A 121 -3.60 7.78 1.63
CA ARG A 121 -4.51 8.25 2.66
C ARG A 121 -4.17 7.63 4.01
N GLU A 122 -3.76 8.47 4.95
CA GLU A 122 -3.68 8.10 6.37
C GLU A 122 -5.05 8.23 7.06
N PRO A 123 -5.30 7.46 8.13
CA PRO A 123 -4.43 6.46 8.76
C PRO A 123 -4.44 5.07 8.08
N ARG A 124 -5.19 4.93 6.98
CA ARG A 124 -5.39 3.65 6.31
C ARG A 124 -4.08 3.00 5.84
N LEU A 125 -3.15 3.78 5.31
CA LEU A 125 -1.88 3.24 4.80
C LEU A 125 -0.98 2.73 5.92
N SER A 126 -0.83 3.47 7.01
CA SER A 126 -0.06 3.03 8.18
C SER A 126 -0.63 1.76 8.81
N VAL A 127 -1.96 1.66 8.95
CA VAL A 127 -2.64 0.43 9.39
C VAL A 127 -2.33 -0.74 8.44
N ALA A 128 -2.45 -0.53 7.13
CA ALA A 128 -2.19 -1.58 6.14
C ALA A 128 -0.75 -2.10 6.20
N ARG A 129 0.23 -1.20 6.40
CA ARG A 129 1.63 -1.60 6.58
C ARG A 129 1.85 -2.41 7.85
N ALA A 130 1.23 -2.03 8.96
CA ALA A 130 1.32 -2.81 10.20
C ALA A 130 0.74 -4.23 10.05
N ILE A 131 -0.36 -4.37 9.30
CA ILE A 131 -0.95 -5.67 8.96
C ILE A 131 -0.03 -6.47 8.03
N GLU A 132 0.55 -5.84 7.01
CA GLU A 132 1.51 -6.48 6.10
C GLU A 132 2.75 -6.99 6.86
N GLU A 133 3.31 -6.18 7.76
CA GLU A 133 4.46 -6.57 8.60
C GLU A 133 4.11 -7.74 9.52
N ALA A 134 2.91 -7.74 10.09
CA ALA A 134 2.40 -8.85 10.91
C ALA A 134 2.19 -10.15 10.13
N PHE A 135 2.09 -10.11 8.79
CA PHE A 135 1.98 -11.32 7.98
C PHE A 135 3.20 -12.24 8.09
N GLY A 136 4.38 -11.69 8.38
CA GLY A 136 5.61 -12.44 8.61
C GLY A 136 5.68 -13.19 9.95
N VAL A 137 4.76 -12.92 10.87
CA VAL A 137 4.74 -13.51 12.21
C VAL A 137 4.05 -14.87 12.19
N THR A 138 4.70 -15.87 12.79
CA THR A 138 4.14 -17.21 12.94
C THR A 138 3.35 -17.33 14.25
N VAL A 139 2.02 -17.34 14.16
CA VAL A 139 1.17 -17.53 15.34
C VAL A 139 0.81 -19.00 15.52
N GLY A 140 1.17 -19.58 16.68
CA GLY A 140 0.89 -20.98 17.02
C GLY A 140 -0.60 -21.27 17.23
N LEU A 141 -0.98 -22.55 17.20
CA LEU A 141 -2.38 -22.96 17.39
C LEU A 141 -2.93 -22.53 18.76
N GLU A 142 -2.13 -22.67 19.82
CA GLU A 142 -2.52 -22.31 21.19
C GLU A 142 -2.86 -20.82 21.30
N ASP A 143 -2.00 -19.94 20.79
CA ASP A 143 -2.24 -18.49 20.77
C ASP A 143 -3.48 -18.12 19.94
N ARG A 144 -3.64 -18.74 18.75
CA ARG A 144 -4.83 -18.50 17.90
C ARG A 144 -6.11 -18.87 18.64
N MET A 145 -6.12 -20.00 19.33
CA MET A 145 -7.28 -20.47 20.09
C MET A 145 -7.54 -19.57 21.30
N ALA A 146 -6.50 -19.15 22.02
CA ALA A 146 -6.63 -18.25 23.15
C ALA A 146 -7.23 -16.89 22.75
N ILE A 147 -6.77 -16.31 21.63
CA ILE A 147 -7.37 -15.07 21.06
C ILE A 147 -8.85 -15.29 20.75
N LEU A 148 -9.20 -16.41 20.08
CA LEU A 148 -10.59 -16.69 19.69
C LEU A 148 -11.50 -16.89 20.90
N VAL A 149 -11.04 -17.62 21.93
CA VAL A 149 -11.78 -17.82 23.18
C VAL A 149 -12.03 -16.48 23.86
N HIS A 150 -10.98 -15.65 24.02
CA HIS A 150 -11.10 -14.31 24.59
C HIS A 150 -12.12 -13.46 23.81
N MET A 151 -12.06 -13.48 22.47
CA MET A 151 -12.99 -12.74 21.62
C MET A 151 -14.45 -13.20 21.80
N ILE A 152 -14.69 -14.51 21.96
CA ILE A 152 -16.03 -15.05 22.21
C ILE A 152 -16.54 -14.61 23.59
N GLU A 153 -15.70 -14.69 24.62
CA GLU A 153 -16.03 -14.27 25.98
C GLU A 153 -16.31 -12.76 26.08
N ALA A 154 -15.60 -11.95 25.30
CA ALA A 154 -15.81 -10.50 25.20
C ALA A 154 -17.06 -10.11 24.37
N GLY A 155 -17.83 -11.07 23.85
CA GLY A 155 -19.04 -10.80 23.06
C GLY A 155 -18.78 -10.51 21.58
N GLY A 156 -17.62 -10.94 21.05
CA GLY A 156 -17.26 -10.86 19.63
C GLY A 156 -16.49 -9.60 19.23
N GLN A 157 -16.23 -8.68 20.16
CA GLN A 157 -15.45 -7.46 19.94
C GLN A 157 -14.51 -7.21 21.12
N SER A 158 -13.26 -6.85 20.87
CA SER A 158 -12.29 -6.53 21.91
C SER A 158 -11.22 -5.56 21.40
N SER A 159 -10.42 -4.99 22.29
CA SER A 159 -9.27 -4.18 21.89
C SER A 159 -8.09 -5.07 21.49
N ILE A 160 -7.19 -4.54 20.65
CA ILE A 160 -5.94 -5.26 20.32
C ILE A 160 -5.15 -5.56 21.60
N MET A 161 -5.08 -4.61 22.53
CA MET A 161 -4.36 -4.77 23.80
C MET A 161 -4.91 -5.93 24.63
N ASP A 162 -6.24 -6.04 24.77
CA ASP A 162 -6.84 -7.12 25.56
C ASP A 162 -6.60 -8.48 24.91
N CYS A 163 -6.72 -8.58 23.59
CA CYS A 163 -6.37 -9.79 22.83
C CYS A 163 -4.89 -10.16 22.97
N ALA A 164 -4.00 -9.16 22.96
CA ALA A 164 -2.56 -9.36 23.11
C ALA A 164 -2.20 -9.86 24.52
N CYS A 165 -2.93 -9.40 25.55
CA CYS A 165 -2.78 -9.88 26.93
C CYS A 165 -3.29 -11.31 27.15
N ALA A 166 -4.13 -11.83 26.25
CA ALA A 166 -4.69 -13.17 26.34
C ALA A 166 -3.72 -14.29 25.87
N ILE A 167 -2.56 -13.94 25.31
CA ILE A 167 -1.59 -14.89 24.73
C ILE A 167 -0.19 -14.75 25.32
N VAL A 168 0.61 -15.79 25.17
CA VAL A 168 2.02 -15.81 25.57
C VAL A 168 2.89 -15.91 24.32
N HIS A 169 2.93 -14.81 23.55
CA HIS A 169 3.66 -14.71 22.29
C HIS A 169 4.78 -13.66 22.38
N PRO A 170 5.95 -13.84 21.73
CA PRO A 170 7.04 -12.84 21.73
C PRO A 170 6.64 -11.48 21.16
N GLU A 171 5.72 -11.49 20.20
CA GLU A 171 5.19 -10.30 19.53
C GLU A 171 3.65 -10.33 19.55
N PRO A 172 3.00 -10.04 20.69
CA PRO A 172 1.59 -10.36 20.87
C PRO A 172 0.67 -9.43 20.04
N PHE A 173 1.04 -8.16 19.86
CA PHE A 173 0.31 -7.23 18.98
C PHE A 173 0.35 -7.68 17.52
N SER A 174 1.53 -8.10 17.03
CA SER A 174 1.69 -8.62 15.68
C SER A 174 0.93 -9.92 15.50
N ALA A 175 0.85 -10.78 16.51
CA ALA A 175 0.03 -11.99 16.44
C ALA A 175 -1.47 -11.68 16.28
N VAL A 176 -2.00 -10.66 16.97
CA VAL A 176 -3.39 -10.21 16.79
C VAL A 176 -3.60 -9.61 15.39
N LEU A 177 -2.67 -8.78 14.91
CA LEU A 177 -2.75 -8.22 13.55
C LEU A 177 -2.60 -9.30 12.46
N HIS A 178 -1.83 -10.35 12.72
CA HIS A 178 -1.76 -11.52 11.85
C HIS A 178 -3.13 -12.20 11.72
N MET A 179 -3.89 -12.32 12.81
CA MET A 179 -5.26 -12.84 12.78
C MET A 179 -6.20 -11.94 11.95
N VAL A 180 -5.96 -10.62 11.93
CA VAL A 180 -6.66 -9.69 11.03
C VAL A 180 -6.27 -9.91 9.57
N ALA A 181 -4.97 -10.10 9.30
CA ALA A 181 -4.45 -10.35 7.95
C ALA A 181 -5.02 -11.66 7.36
N LEU A 182 -5.16 -12.70 8.18
CA LEU A 182 -5.79 -13.97 7.81
C LEU A 182 -7.32 -13.86 7.62
N GLY A 183 -7.92 -12.72 7.96
CA GLY A 183 -9.37 -12.50 7.88
C GLY A 183 -10.18 -13.22 8.96
N VAL A 184 -9.52 -13.74 10.01
CA VAL A 184 -10.19 -14.32 11.18
C VAL A 184 -10.80 -13.21 12.04
N LEU A 185 -10.07 -12.11 12.17
CA LEU A 185 -10.52 -10.88 12.81
C LEU A 185 -10.73 -9.79 11.74
N LYS A 186 -11.66 -8.88 12.02
CA LYS A 186 -11.87 -7.65 11.25
C LYS A 186 -11.45 -6.46 12.10
N MET A 187 -10.85 -5.46 11.48
CA MET A 187 -10.52 -4.19 12.11
C MET A 187 -10.93 -3.04 11.20
N THR A 188 -11.43 -1.97 11.79
CA THR A 188 -11.77 -0.76 11.03
C THR A 188 -10.52 0.10 10.82
N ALA A 189 -10.11 0.29 9.56
CA ALA A 189 -8.94 1.11 9.21
C ALA A 189 -9.24 2.63 9.09
N SER A 190 -10.27 3.12 9.79
CA SER A 190 -10.70 4.53 9.70
C SER A 190 -10.00 5.46 10.69
N GLY A 191 -9.34 4.91 11.71
CA GLY A 191 -8.60 5.65 12.74
C GLY A 191 -7.15 5.20 12.84
N ASP A 192 -6.35 5.94 13.60
CA ASP A 192 -4.96 5.57 13.90
C ASP A 192 -4.92 4.20 14.58
N LEU A 193 -3.88 3.42 14.26
CA LEU A 193 -3.63 2.15 14.93
C LEU A 193 -3.11 2.44 16.34
N THR A 194 -3.91 2.08 17.34
CA THR A 194 -3.56 2.21 18.76
C THR A 194 -3.79 0.87 19.46
N PRO A 195 -3.24 0.66 20.66
CA PRO A 195 -3.54 -0.53 21.46
C PRO A 195 -5.05 -0.68 21.77
N HIS A 196 -5.81 0.42 21.75
CA HIS A 196 -7.25 0.44 21.99
C HIS A 196 -8.10 0.32 20.72
N SER A 197 -7.47 0.17 19.55
CA SER A 197 -8.20 -0.09 18.31
C SER A 197 -8.99 -1.39 18.47
N VAL A 198 -10.25 -1.36 18.03
CA VAL A 198 -11.18 -2.48 18.21
C VAL A 198 -11.05 -3.46 17.06
N VAL A 199 -10.95 -4.74 17.41
CA VAL A 199 -11.05 -5.87 16.51
C VAL A 199 -12.36 -6.62 16.79
N CYS A 200 -12.94 -7.20 15.75
CA CYS A 200 -14.17 -7.97 15.81
C CYS A 200 -13.95 -9.35 15.20
N LEU A 201 -14.69 -10.35 15.65
CA LEU A 201 -14.75 -11.63 14.92
C LEU A 201 -15.27 -11.39 13.51
N ALA A 202 -14.64 -12.01 12.51
CA ALA A 202 -15.13 -11.91 11.16
C ALA A 202 -16.45 -12.69 11.02
N ASP A 203 -17.53 -12.01 10.59
CA ASP A 203 -18.74 -12.73 10.21
C ASP A 203 -18.42 -13.72 9.08
N THR A 204 -18.54 -15.00 9.36
CA THR A 204 -18.59 -16.08 8.37
C THR A 204 -19.91 -16.01 7.62
N THR A 205 -20.13 -14.95 6.84
CA THR A 205 -21.12 -15.02 5.75
C THR A 205 -20.40 -15.68 4.57
N ILE A 206 -20.52 -17.00 4.50
CA ILE A 206 -20.24 -17.78 3.29
C ILE A 206 -21.19 -17.21 2.22
N ALA A 207 -20.63 -16.47 1.26
CA ALA A 207 -21.33 -16.00 0.07
C ALA A 207 -21.09 -16.98 -1.08
#